data_AF-A0A0N8K6P7-F1
#
_entry.id   AF-A0A0N8K6P7-F1
#
_cell.length_a   1.000
_cell.length_b   1.000
_cell.length_c   1.000
_cell.angle_alpha   90.00
_cell.angle_beta   90.00
_cell.angle_gamma   90.00
#
_symmetry.space_group_name_H-M   'P 1'
#
loop_
_entity.id
_entity.type
_entity.pdbx_description
1 polymer ?
#
loop_
_entity_poly.entity_id
_entity_poly.type
_entity_poly.pdbx_seq_one_letter_code
_entity_poly.pdbx_strand_id
1 'polypeptide(L)'
;MTQGRASEDQPRLRDVLAAMLRAELARDWAWHDPFRVRIEAPDVLAPRAALLRREGGTISLTVTRHTARDLVARDGDPHVVPHILQFARATAARRAVFTMTDGHRPGTYRFSPSSNRAGIVLVPDPFFFRHRAYAQADRAWHDAPAWADREDTLVWRGSANGPGDVSWDTDRIDDPHVMARMRLVMIARASGIDARLIFGRAHPLARYGSFFEARGLAAERVDEMSWANRRYALDIDGHSNAWNNFANRLKLGCCVFKVQSERGFRQW
;
A
#
# COMPACT_ATOMS: atom_id res chain seq x y z
N MET A 1 7.67 -23.97 -32.79
CA MET A 1 6.21 -23.88 -32.96
C MET A 1 5.52 -24.34 -31.68
N THR A 2 5.13 -23.39 -30.82
CA THR A 2 4.35 -23.66 -29.59
C THR A 2 3.39 -22.48 -29.38
N GLN A 3 2.44 -22.30 -30.30
CA GLN A 3 1.40 -21.27 -30.22
C GLN A 3 0.02 -21.80 -29.79
N GLY A 4 -0.11 -23.08 -29.45
CA GLY A 4 -1.42 -23.71 -29.20
C GLY A 4 -2.00 -23.60 -27.77
N ARG A 5 -1.20 -23.34 -26.73
CA ARG A 5 -1.68 -23.38 -25.32
C ARG A 5 -2.09 -22.04 -24.73
N ALA A 6 -1.89 -20.92 -25.43
CA ALA A 6 -2.11 -19.60 -24.85
C ALA A 6 -3.59 -19.17 -24.80
N SER A 7 -4.45 -19.77 -25.63
CA SER A 7 -5.85 -19.37 -25.89
C SER A 7 -6.83 -19.85 -24.81
N GLU A 8 -6.75 -21.10 -24.36
CA GLU A 8 -7.75 -21.70 -23.46
C GLU A 8 -7.66 -21.19 -22.00
N ASP A 9 -6.49 -20.71 -21.57
CA ASP A 9 -6.27 -20.23 -20.21
C ASP A 9 -6.90 -18.84 -19.92
N GLN A 10 -7.16 -18.04 -20.96
CA GLN A 10 -7.57 -16.65 -20.79
C GLN A 10 -9.03 -16.48 -20.34
N PRO A 11 -10.02 -17.22 -20.90
CA PRO A 11 -11.39 -17.22 -20.38
C PRO A 11 -11.43 -17.64 -18.90
N ARG A 12 -10.72 -18.70 -18.53
CA ARG A 12 -10.66 -19.19 -17.14
C ARG A 12 -10.10 -18.14 -16.19
N LEU A 13 -8.98 -17.50 -16.54
CA LEU A 13 -8.37 -16.46 -15.70
C LEU A 13 -9.28 -15.24 -15.52
N ARG A 14 -9.96 -14.81 -16.59
CA ARG A 14 -10.92 -13.71 -16.56
C ARG A 14 -12.08 -14.02 -15.62
N ASP A 15 -12.65 -15.21 -15.73
CA ASP A 15 -13.84 -15.58 -14.98
C ASP A 15 -13.52 -15.78 -13.49
N VAL A 16 -12.35 -16.35 -13.17
CA VAL A 16 -11.83 -16.44 -11.79
C VAL A 16 -11.65 -15.04 -11.19
N LEU A 17 -10.95 -14.14 -11.88
CA LEU A 17 -10.73 -12.78 -11.39
C LEU A 17 -12.06 -12.01 -11.22
N ALA A 18 -12.99 -12.17 -12.16
CA ALA A 18 -14.30 -11.54 -12.06
C ALA A 18 -15.11 -12.07 -10.86
N ALA A 19 -15.09 -13.38 -10.61
CA ALA A 19 -15.76 -13.98 -9.47
C ALA A 19 -15.16 -13.49 -8.15
N MET A 20 -13.83 -13.45 -8.04
CA MET A 20 -13.13 -12.94 -6.85
C MET A 20 -13.48 -11.49 -6.54
N LEU A 21 -13.38 -10.59 -7.53
CA LEU A 21 -13.68 -9.18 -7.34
C LEU A 21 -15.15 -8.94 -7.00
N ARG A 22 -16.08 -9.68 -7.62
CA ARG A 22 -17.50 -9.61 -7.26
C ARG A 22 -17.73 -10.06 -5.82
N ALA A 23 -17.09 -11.15 -5.39
CA ALA A 23 -17.23 -11.65 -4.03
C ALA A 23 -16.73 -10.61 -3.00
N GLU A 24 -15.58 -9.98 -3.26
CA GLU A 24 -15.03 -8.93 -2.38
C GLU A 24 -15.94 -7.68 -2.35
N LEU A 25 -16.36 -7.19 -3.52
CA LEU A 25 -17.27 -6.06 -3.63
C LEU A 25 -18.64 -6.32 -2.96
N ALA A 26 -19.18 -7.52 -3.11
CA ALA A 26 -20.46 -7.89 -2.48
C ALA A 26 -20.32 -8.00 -0.96
N ARG A 27 -19.28 -8.70 -0.48
CA ARG A 27 -19.06 -8.97 0.95
C ARG A 27 -18.82 -7.70 1.74
N ASP A 28 -17.96 -6.81 1.22
CA ASP A 28 -17.43 -5.70 2.01
C ASP A 28 -18.11 -4.36 1.70
N TRP A 29 -18.84 -4.26 0.58
CA TRP A 29 -19.35 -2.99 0.05
C TRP A 29 -20.81 -2.99 -0.44
N ALA A 30 -21.56 -4.08 -0.26
CA ALA A 30 -22.94 -4.21 -0.73
C ALA A 30 -23.11 -3.81 -2.21
N TRP A 31 -22.14 -4.22 -3.03
CA TRP A 31 -22.12 -3.85 -4.45
C TRP A 31 -23.13 -4.65 -5.27
N HIS A 32 -23.95 -3.94 -6.05
CA HIS A 32 -24.98 -4.56 -6.91
C HIS A 32 -24.86 -4.18 -8.39
N ASP A 33 -24.00 -3.22 -8.73
CA ASP A 33 -23.88 -2.72 -10.11
C ASP A 33 -23.29 -3.79 -11.05
N PRO A 34 -23.73 -3.84 -12.32
CA PRO A 34 -23.13 -4.71 -13.32
C PRO A 34 -21.63 -4.46 -13.48
N PHE A 35 -20.82 -5.50 -13.24
CA PHE A 35 -19.37 -5.46 -13.33
C PHE A 35 -18.85 -6.48 -14.36
N ARG A 36 -17.83 -6.12 -15.14
CA ARG A 36 -17.17 -7.02 -16.11
C ARG A 36 -15.66 -6.91 -15.99
N VAL A 37 -14.96 -8.03 -16.26
CA VAL A 37 -13.49 -8.05 -16.37
C VAL A 37 -13.11 -8.36 -17.82
N ARG A 38 -12.14 -7.62 -18.35
CA ARG A 38 -11.49 -7.84 -19.64
C ARG A 38 -9.99 -8.02 -19.40
N ILE A 39 -9.38 -8.96 -20.12
CA ILE A 39 -7.92 -9.18 -20.09
C ILE A 39 -7.41 -8.84 -21.48
N GLU A 40 -6.56 -7.83 -21.57
CA GLU A 40 -6.03 -7.29 -22.83
C GLU A 40 -4.52 -7.52 -22.94
N ALA A 41 -4.01 -7.39 -24.17
CA ALA A 41 -2.58 -7.44 -24.45
C ALA A 41 -1.85 -6.15 -23.97
N PRO A 42 -0.54 -6.24 -23.67
CA PRO A 42 0.23 -5.15 -23.05
C PRO A 42 0.48 -3.94 -23.95
N ASP A 43 0.29 -4.08 -25.27
CA ASP A 43 0.28 -2.97 -26.24
C ASP A 43 -0.90 -2.01 -26.03
N VAL A 44 -1.99 -2.48 -25.40
CA VAL A 44 -3.17 -1.68 -25.07
C VAL A 44 -3.06 -1.01 -23.69
N LEU A 45 -2.39 -1.66 -22.74
CA LEU A 45 -2.30 -1.21 -21.36
C LEU A 45 -0.94 -1.57 -20.74
N ALA A 46 -0.28 -0.60 -20.12
CA ALA A 46 0.98 -0.84 -19.45
C ALA A 46 0.82 -1.90 -18.33
N PRO A 47 1.84 -2.75 -18.09
CA PRO A 47 1.83 -3.66 -16.95
C PRO A 47 1.54 -2.90 -15.65
N ARG A 48 0.73 -3.50 -14.78
CA ARG A 48 0.34 -2.91 -13.49
C ARG A 48 -0.38 -1.56 -13.62
N ALA A 49 -1.16 -1.39 -14.68
CA ALA A 49 -2.23 -0.41 -14.75
C ALA A 49 -3.58 -1.14 -14.82
N ALA A 50 -4.62 -0.46 -14.35
CA ALA A 50 -6.01 -0.89 -14.43
C ALA A 50 -6.82 0.18 -15.14
N LEU A 51 -7.46 -0.19 -16.24
CA LEU A 51 -8.35 0.68 -16.99
C LEU A 51 -9.80 0.38 -16.59
N LEU A 52 -10.49 1.36 -16.01
CA LEU A 52 -11.91 1.30 -15.73
C LEU A 52 -12.69 2.08 -16.78
N ARG A 53 -13.79 1.50 -17.27
CA ARG A 53 -14.71 2.12 -18.24
C ARG A 53 -16.17 1.94 -17.82
N ARG A 54 -17.01 2.92 -18.16
CA ARG A 54 -18.47 2.88 -17.95
C ARG A 54 -19.21 2.97 -19.28
N GLU A 55 -19.85 1.88 -19.68
CA GLU A 55 -20.58 1.73 -20.94
C GLU A 55 -21.95 1.08 -20.67
N GLY A 56 -23.05 1.70 -21.10
CA GLY A 56 -24.40 1.14 -20.93
C GLY A 56 -24.75 0.75 -19.48
N GLY A 57 -24.38 1.58 -18.50
CA GLY A 57 -24.61 1.30 -17.07
C GLY A 57 -23.70 0.23 -16.45
N THR A 58 -22.82 -0.41 -17.24
CA THR A 58 -21.89 -1.43 -16.78
C THR A 58 -20.50 -0.84 -16.55
N ILE A 59 -19.86 -1.19 -15.43
CA ILE A 59 -18.44 -0.91 -15.20
C ILE A 59 -17.61 -2.10 -15.67
N SER A 60 -16.54 -1.82 -16.42
CA SER A 60 -15.57 -2.84 -16.82
C SER A 60 -14.17 -2.51 -16.34
N LEU A 61 -13.49 -3.52 -15.80
CA LEU A 61 -12.07 -3.51 -15.47
C LEU A 61 -11.28 -4.18 -16.59
N THR A 62 -10.29 -3.47 -17.13
CA THR A 62 -9.33 -3.98 -18.11
C THR A 62 -7.95 -4.02 -17.48
N VAL A 63 -7.29 -5.18 -17.53
CA VAL A 63 -5.92 -5.40 -17.03
C VAL A 63 -5.13 -6.25 -18.03
N THR A 64 -3.79 -6.23 -17.93
CA THR A 64 -2.95 -7.16 -18.70
C THR A 64 -3.06 -8.59 -18.16
N ARG A 65 -2.72 -9.60 -18.97
CA ARG A 65 -2.65 -11.01 -18.51
C ARG A 65 -1.70 -11.21 -17.32
N HIS A 66 -0.55 -10.53 -17.33
CA HIS A 66 0.40 -10.60 -16.22
C HIS A 66 -0.21 -10.03 -14.93
N THR A 67 -0.82 -8.85 -15.02
CA THR A 67 -1.53 -8.24 -13.89
C THR A 67 -2.67 -9.13 -13.40
N ALA A 68 -3.48 -9.72 -14.28
CA ALA A 68 -4.56 -10.63 -13.88
C ALA A 68 -4.04 -11.86 -13.11
N ARG A 69 -2.92 -12.46 -13.54
CA ARG A 69 -2.28 -13.57 -12.81
C ARG A 69 -1.80 -13.12 -11.42
N ASP A 70 -1.15 -11.97 -11.34
CA ASP A 70 -0.68 -11.41 -10.06
C ASP A 70 -1.85 -11.15 -9.11
N LEU A 71 -2.97 -10.64 -9.62
CA LEU A 71 -4.20 -10.41 -8.85
C LEU A 71 -4.77 -11.69 -8.27
N VAL A 72 -4.89 -12.74 -9.11
CA VAL A 72 -5.41 -14.03 -8.67
C VAL A 72 -4.47 -14.70 -7.68
N ALA A 73 -3.16 -14.67 -7.93
CA ALA A 73 -2.16 -15.27 -7.03
C ALA A 73 -2.07 -14.58 -5.66
N ARG A 74 -2.61 -13.36 -5.54
CA ARG A 74 -2.63 -12.56 -4.31
C ARG A 74 -4.01 -12.49 -3.66
N ASP A 75 -4.95 -13.34 -4.09
CA ASP A 75 -6.33 -13.36 -3.59
C ASP A 75 -7.06 -12.00 -3.69
N GLY A 76 -6.81 -11.25 -4.76
CA GLY A 76 -7.31 -9.88 -4.90
C GLY A 76 -6.31 -8.88 -4.33
N ASP A 77 -5.64 -8.15 -5.22
CA ASP A 77 -4.70 -7.13 -4.78
C ASP A 77 -5.43 -5.95 -4.11
N PRO A 78 -4.89 -5.39 -3.00
CA PRO A 78 -5.40 -4.18 -2.35
C PRO A 78 -5.85 -3.07 -3.25
N HIS A 79 -5.21 -2.90 -4.40
CA HIS A 79 -5.40 -1.73 -5.23
C HIS A 79 -6.70 -1.77 -6.04
N VAL A 80 -7.16 -2.94 -6.50
CA VAL A 80 -8.23 -2.99 -7.52
C VAL A 80 -9.56 -2.49 -6.97
N VAL A 81 -10.02 -3.05 -5.86
CA VAL A 81 -11.37 -2.79 -5.32
C VAL A 81 -11.55 -1.31 -4.95
N PRO A 82 -10.61 -0.65 -4.23
CA PRO A 82 -10.63 0.78 -4.00
C PRO A 82 -10.82 1.60 -5.29
N HIS A 83 -10.10 1.26 -6.37
CA HIS A 83 -10.22 1.97 -7.64
C HIS A 83 -11.58 1.76 -8.30
N ILE A 84 -12.15 0.54 -8.23
CA ILE A 84 -13.51 0.27 -8.70
C ILE A 84 -14.51 1.14 -7.93
N LEU A 85 -14.43 1.19 -6.60
CA LEU A 85 -15.35 1.96 -5.75
C LEU A 85 -15.25 3.46 -6.01
N GLN A 86 -14.03 3.99 -6.18
CA GLN A 86 -13.81 5.39 -6.53
C GLN A 86 -14.44 5.73 -7.88
N PHE A 87 -14.17 4.92 -8.90
CA PHE A 87 -14.72 5.11 -10.24
C PHE A 87 -16.25 4.96 -10.28
N ALA A 88 -16.79 4.06 -9.46
CA ALA A 88 -18.21 3.86 -9.31
C ALA A 88 -18.93 5.11 -8.82
N ARG A 89 -18.37 5.73 -7.76
CA ARG A 89 -18.89 6.96 -7.15
C ARG A 89 -18.72 8.17 -8.06
N ALA A 90 -17.70 8.18 -8.93
CA ALA A 90 -17.53 9.18 -9.97
C ALA A 90 -18.48 8.91 -11.16
N THR A 91 -19.78 9.15 -10.99
CA THR A 91 -20.83 8.81 -11.98
C THR A 91 -20.65 9.51 -13.33
N ALA A 92 -20.02 10.69 -13.36
CA ALA A 92 -19.67 11.41 -14.59
C ALA A 92 -18.48 10.78 -15.35
N ALA A 93 -17.65 9.98 -14.69
CA ALA A 93 -16.46 9.40 -15.30
C ALA A 93 -16.83 8.26 -16.27
N ARG A 94 -16.32 8.36 -17.50
CA ARG A 94 -16.48 7.33 -18.53
C ARG A 94 -15.28 6.40 -18.63
N ARG A 95 -14.09 6.90 -18.30
CA ARG A 95 -12.82 6.19 -18.42
C ARG A 95 -11.81 6.71 -17.41
N ALA A 96 -11.08 5.81 -16.75
CA ALA A 96 -9.95 6.17 -15.89
C ALA A 96 -8.88 5.07 -15.92
N VAL A 97 -7.61 5.45 -15.79
CA VAL A 97 -6.47 4.51 -15.73
C VAL A 97 -5.76 4.71 -14.40
N PHE A 98 -5.83 3.69 -13.55
CA PHE A 98 -5.24 3.65 -12.22
C PHE A 98 -3.94 2.84 -12.22
N THR A 99 -3.03 3.18 -11.33
CA THR A 99 -1.88 2.32 -11.01
C THR A 99 -2.34 1.08 -10.25
N MET A 100 -1.59 -0.01 -10.38
CA MET A 100 -1.73 -1.23 -9.58
C MET A 100 -0.51 -1.46 -8.70
N THR A 101 0.13 -0.37 -8.29
CA THR A 101 1.35 -0.35 -7.48
C THR A 101 1.23 0.71 -6.41
N ASP A 102 2.20 0.78 -5.51
CA ASP A 102 2.26 1.86 -4.53
C ASP A 102 2.50 3.26 -5.14
N GLY A 103 2.57 3.38 -6.47
CA GLY A 103 2.78 4.65 -7.17
C GLY A 103 4.25 4.99 -7.41
N HIS A 104 5.15 4.11 -6.95
CA HIS A 104 6.60 4.22 -7.14
C HIS A 104 7.08 3.73 -8.51
N ARG A 105 6.26 2.96 -9.23
CA ARG A 105 6.62 2.41 -10.55
C ARG A 105 6.16 3.33 -11.67
N PRO A 106 6.96 3.54 -12.72
CA PRO A 106 6.51 4.27 -13.90
C PRO A 106 5.37 3.51 -14.59
N GLY A 107 4.52 4.25 -15.31
CA GLY A 107 3.39 3.69 -16.04
C GLY A 107 2.58 4.77 -16.77
N THR A 108 1.56 4.31 -17.51
CA THR A 108 0.64 5.16 -18.30
C THR A 108 -0.64 5.53 -17.54
N TYR A 109 -0.70 5.23 -16.24
CA TYR A 109 -1.81 5.61 -15.38
C TYR A 109 -1.88 7.12 -15.14
N ARG A 110 -3.09 7.61 -14.83
CA ARG A 110 -3.37 9.01 -14.47
C ARG A 110 -3.73 9.18 -13.00
N PHE A 111 -4.20 8.11 -12.36
CA PHE A 111 -4.64 8.11 -10.96
C PHE A 111 -3.75 7.19 -10.13
N SER A 112 -3.33 7.66 -8.97
CA SER A 112 -2.43 6.91 -8.08
C SER A 112 -2.65 7.28 -6.61
N PRO A 113 -2.55 6.33 -5.67
CA PRO A 113 -2.67 6.65 -4.24
C PRO A 113 -1.49 7.46 -3.69
N SER A 114 -0.33 7.35 -4.33
CA SER A 114 0.86 8.15 -4.05
C SER A 114 1.61 8.42 -5.35
N SER A 115 2.25 9.57 -5.50
CA SER A 115 3.13 9.85 -6.63
C SER A 115 4.05 11.03 -6.35
N ASN A 116 5.22 11.01 -6.98
CA ASN A 116 6.12 12.17 -7.07
C ASN A 116 6.04 12.91 -8.41
N ARG A 117 5.11 12.51 -9.30
CA ARG A 117 4.95 13.09 -10.64
C ARG A 117 3.87 14.17 -10.62
N ALA A 118 4.16 15.35 -11.18
CA ALA A 118 3.24 16.50 -11.18
C ALA A 118 1.93 16.25 -11.96
N GLY A 119 1.94 15.39 -12.98
CA GLY A 119 0.77 15.11 -13.84
C GLY A 119 -0.09 13.90 -13.41
N ILE A 120 0.11 13.38 -12.19
CA ILE A 120 -0.69 12.29 -11.65
C ILE A 120 -1.70 12.86 -10.65
N VAL A 121 -2.97 12.51 -10.84
CA VAL A 121 -4.04 12.85 -9.91
C VAL A 121 -3.95 11.88 -8.74
N LEU A 122 -3.77 12.42 -7.54
CA LEU A 122 -3.73 11.63 -6.32
C LEU A 122 -5.16 11.28 -5.90
N VAL A 123 -5.35 10.03 -5.47
CA VAL A 123 -6.66 9.52 -5.05
C VAL A 123 -6.54 8.76 -3.73
N PRO A 124 -7.64 8.56 -2.99
CA PRO A 124 -7.54 7.86 -1.72
C PRO A 124 -6.95 6.46 -1.85
N ASP A 125 -6.05 6.13 -0.92
CA ASP A 125 -5.27 4.89 -0.96
C ASP A 125 -6.08 3.66 -0.54
N PRO A 126 -5.59 2.44 -0.83
CA PRO A 126 -6.29 1.23 -0.44
C PRO A 126 -6.57 1.08 1.05
N PHE A 127 -5.68 1.61 1.91
CA PHE A 127 -5.84 1.50 3.35
C PHE A 127 -7.07 2.28 3.81
N PHE A 128 -7.31 3.47 3.25
CA PHE A 128 -8.52 4.28 3.51
C PHE A 128 -9.80 3.46 3.32
N PHE A 129 -9.94 2.73 2.21
CA PHE A 129 -11.16 1.94 1.94
C PHE A 129 -11.26 0.73 2.86
N ARG A 130 -10.18 -0.06 2.98
CA ARG A 130 -10.17 -1.28 3.79
C ARG A 130 -10.48 -1.01 5.26
N HIS A 131 -10.06 0.14 5.77
CA HIS A 131 -10.27 0.52 7.17
C HIS A 131 -11.45 1.47 7.35
N ARG A 132 -12.34 1.54 6.34
CA ARG A 132 -13.58 2.35 6.36
C ARG A 132 -13.31 3.78 6.84
N ALA A 133 -12.38 4.45 6.17
CA ALA A 133 -11.92 5.81 6.49
C ALA A 133 -11.32 5.95 7.91
N TYR A 134 -10.50 4.97 8.32
CA TYR A 134 -9.84 4.94 9.64
C TYR A 134 -10.78 4.78 10.84
N ALA A 135 -11.97 4.19 10.65
CA ALA A 135 -12.99 4.10 11.70
C ALA A 135 -12.52 3.40 12.99
N GLN A 136 -11.54 2.49 12.92
CA GLN A 136 -10.97 1.87 14.12
C GLN A 136 -10.08 2.85 14.90
N ALA A 137 -9.33 3.69 14.22
CA ALA A 137 -8.51 4.72 14.85
C ALA A 137 -9.38 5.80 15.49
N ASP A 138 -10.50 6.17 14.85
CA ASP A 138 -11.48 7.10 15.45
C ASP A 138 -12.02 6.56 16.78
N ARG A 139 -12.32 5.25 16.85
CA ARG A 139 -12.75 4.60 18.11
C ARG A 139 -11.63 4.58 19.14
N ALA A 140 -10.43 4.14 18.75
CA ALA A 140 -9.28 4.08 19.65
C ALA A 140 -8.88 5.46 20.20
N TRP A 141 -9.03 6.52 19.40
CA TRP A 141 -8.84 7.89 19.85
C TRP A 141 -9.88 8.33 20.88
N HIS A 142 -11.14 7.95 20.69
CA HIS A 142 -12.20 8.29 21.64
C HIS A 142 -11.94 7.72 23.04
N ASP A 143 -11.39 6.51 23.10
CA ASP A 143 -11.05 5.81 24.35
C ASP A 143 -9.63 6.14 24.85
N ALA A 144 -8.91 7.02 24.16
CA ALA A 144 -7.52 7.30 24.46
C ALA A 144 -7.36 8.13 25.75
N PRO A 145 -6.29 7.90 26.55
CA PRO A 145 -5.97 8.76 27.68
C PRO A 145 -5.79 10.22 27.27
N ALA A 146 -5.95 11.13 28.23
CA ALA A 146 -5.60 12.53 28.04
C ALA A 146 -4.12 12.64 27.63
N TRP A 147 -3.79 13.65 26.83
CA TRP A 147 -2.45 13.80 26.25
C TRP A 147 -1.32 13.72 27.29
N ALA A 148 -1.50 14.34 28.46
CA ALA A 148 -0.51 14.36 29.53
C ALA A 148 -0.25 12.97 30.16
N ASP A 149 -1.24 12.08 30.10
CA ASP A 149 -1.17 10.73 30.68
C ASP A 149 -0.62 9.69 29.70
N ARG A 150 -0.33 10.08 28.46
CA ARG A 150 0.21 9.20 27.42
C ARG A 150 1.71 9.01 27.55
N GLU A 151 2.18 7.84 27.11
CA GLU A 151 3.59 7.49 27.06
C GLU A 151 4.40 8.51 26.24
N ASP A 152 5.53 8.96 26.80
CA ASP A 152 6.55 9.82 26.14
C ASP A 152 7.50 9.01 25.24
N THR A 153 7.09 7.83 24.79
CA THR A 153 7.98 6.92 24.06
C THR A 153 7.84 7.15 22.56
N LEU A 154 8.98 7.22 21.89
CA LEU A 154 9.04 7.22 20.42
C LEU A 154 9.38 5.81 19.95
N VAL A 155 8.37 5.13 19.39
CA VAL A 155 8.49 3.76 18.88
C VAL A 155 8.12 3.72 17.41
N TRP A 156 8.87 2.94 16.63
CA TRP A 156 8.56 2.67 15.23
C TRP A 156 8.67 1.17 14.90
N ARG A 157 7.69 0.68 14.13
CA ARG A 157 7.67 -0.67 13.57
C ARG A 157 7.24 -0.59 12.11
N GLY A 158 8.08 -1.05 11.20
CA GLY A 158 7.75 -1.04 9.77
C GLY A 158 8.54 -2.07 8.99
N SER A 159 7.97 -2.54 7.88
CA SER A 159 8.65 -3.53 7.04
C SER A 159 9.88 -2.93 6.36
N ALA A 160 10.88 -3.77 6.12
CA ALA A 160 12.11 -3.44 5.39
C ALA A 160 11.83 -3.35 3.88
N ASN A 161 11.02 -2.36 3.50
CA ASN A 161 10.65 -2.08 2.12
C ASN A 161 11.04 -0.65 1.74
N GLY A 162 11.01 -0.40 0.43
CA GLY A 162 11.51 0.83 -0.14
C GLY A 162 12.58 0.58 -1.19
N PRO A 163 12.96 1.61 -1.93
CA PRO A 163 14.10 1.55 -2.81
C PRO A 163 15.42 1.59 -2.03
N GLY A 164 16.48 1.07 -2.64
CA GLY A 164 17.82 1.08 -2.07
C GLY A 164 18.28 -0.28 -1.54
N ASP A 165 19.55 -0.32 -1.19
CA ASP A 165 20.25 -1.48 -0.68
C ASP A 165 19.88 -1.75 0.78
N VAL A 166 19.92 -3.04 1.13
CA VAL A 166 19.88 -3.48 2.52
C VAL A 166 21.31 -3.44 3.04
N SER A 167 21.65 -2.40 3.79
CA SER A 167 22.95 -2.24 4.44
C SER A 167 22.77 -1.87 5.90
N TRP A 168 23.47 -2.55 6.80
CA TRP A 168 23.57 -2.23 8.22
C TRP A 168 24.94 -1.65 8.58
N ASP A 169 25.70 -1.26 7.56
CA ASP A 169 26.97 -0.54 7.73
C ASP A 169 26.67 0.89 8.20
N THR A 170 27.13 1.22 9.41
CA THR A 170 26.92 2.53 10.03
C THR A 170 27.62 3.65 9.28
N ASP A 171 28.68 3.34 8.52
CA ASP A 171 29.40 4.34 7.72
C ASP A 171 28.58 4.77 6.49
N ARG A 172 27.52 4.03 6.16
CA ARG A 172 26.59 4.32 5.05
C ARG A 172 25.25 4.87 5.54
N ILE A 173 25.17 5.35 6.78
CA ILE A 173 23.91 5.86 7.36
C ILE A 173 23.37 7.09 6.63
N ASP A 174 24.22 7.86 5.94
CA ASP A 174 23.84 9.03 5.16
C ASP A 174 23.77 8.74 3.64
N ASP A 175 24.07 7.51 3.23
CA ASP A 175 24.06 7.11 1.82
C ASP A 175 22.62 6.96 1.31
N PRO A 176 22.16 7.79 0.35
CA PRO A 176 20.80 7.71 -0.21
C PRO A 176 20.55 6.43 -1.03
N HIS A 177 21.59 5.65 -1.33
CA HIS A 177 21.44 4.32 -1.91
C HIS A 177 21.05 3.27 -0.88
N VAL A 178 21.27 3.49 0.42
CA VAL A 178 20.76 2.60 1.48
C VAL A 178 19.28 2.89 1.72
N MET A 179 18.49 1.82 1.85
CA MET A 179 17.05 1.91 2.09
C MET A 179 16.74 2.83 3.29
N ALA A 180 15.91 3.85 3.08
CA ALA A 180 15.60 4.89 4.07
C ALA A 180 15.11 4.32 5.42
N ARG A 181 14.32 3.23 5.41
CA ARG A 181 13.87 2.55 6.64
C ARG A 181 14.99 1.86 7.41
N MET A 182 16.01 1.38 6.71
CA MET A 182 17.20 0.81 7.35
C MET A 182 18.04 1.93 7.97
N ARG A 183 18.23 3.04 7.25
CA ARG A 183 18.89 4.25 7.77
C ARG A 183 18.17 4.77 9.02
N LEU A 184 16.84 4.87 8.99
CA LEU A 184 16.03 5.25 10.16
C LEU A 184 16.32 4.36 11.37
N VAL A 185 16.32 3.03 11.20
CA VAL A 185 16.59 2.10 12.30
C VAL A 185 18.00 2.27 12.86
N MET A 186 19.00 2.50 12.02
CA MET A 186 20.37 2.78 12.47
C MET A 186 20.47 4.11 13.23
N ILE A 187 19.85 5.19 12.72
CA ILE A 187 19.85 6.52 13.36
C ILE A 187 19.12 6.46 14.70
N ALA A 188 17.94 5.84 14.72
CA ALA A 188 17.13 5.69 15.92
C ALA A 188 17.87 4.90 16.99
N ARG A 189 18.52 3.80 16.62
CA ARG A 189 19.31 2.99 17.56
C ARG A 189 20.45 3.80 18.17
N ALA A 190 21.20 4.56 17.37
CA ALA A 190 22.26 5.44 17.87
C ALA A 190 21.73 6.53 18.83
N SER A 191 20.46 6.89 18.68
CA SER A 191 19.77 7.89 19.50
C SER A 191 18.97 7.30 20.67
N GLY A 192 19.04 5.99 20.91
CA GLY A 192 18.25 5.31 21.96
C GLY A 192 16.75 5.21 21.68
N ILE A 193 16.29 5.49 20.46
CA ILE A 193 14.90 5.40 20.02
C ILE A 193 14.58 3.96 19.61
N ASP A 194 13.43 3.44 20.03
CA ASP A 194 12.99 2.08 19.68
C ASP A 194 12.34 2.03 18.29
N ALA A 195 13.16 2.11 17.23
CA ALA A 195 12.73 1.85 15.87
C ALA A 195 13.28 0.50 15.37
N ARG A 196 12.39 -0.39 14.93
CA ARG A 196 12.77 -1.75 14.50
C ARG A 196 11.99 -2.19 13.27
N LEU A 197 12.64 -3.01 12.45
CA LEU A 197 12.04 -3.65 11.29
C LEU A 197 11.08 -4.76 11.71
N ILE A 198 10.04 -4.97 10.91
CA ILE A 198 9.17 -6.15 11.03
C ILE A 198 9.26 -6.99 9.75
N PHE A 199 9.38 -8.30 9.90
CA PHE A 199 9.42 -9.22 8.77
C PHE A 199 8.17 -10.10 8.76
N GLY A 200 7.29 -9.88 7.78
CA GLY A 200 6.22 -10.84 7.51
C GLY A 200 6.78 -12.14 6.94
N ARG A 201 6.07 -13.26 7.10
CA ARG A 201 6.52 -14.60 6.63
C ARG A 201 6.93 -14.64 5.15
N ALA A 202 6.25 -13.87 4.29
CA ALA A 202 6.54 -13.80 2.86
C ALA A 202 7.63 -12.77 2.48
N HIS A 203 8.21 -12.06 3.46
CA HIS A 203 9.20 -11.03 3.19
C HIS A 203 10.54 -11.68 2.76
N PRO A 204 11.20 -11.23 1.69
CA PRO A 204 12.46 -11.85 1.23
C PRO A 204 13.56 -11.88 2.30
N LEU A 205 13.59 -10.87 3.16
CA LEU A 205 14.55 -10.79 4.28
C LEU A 205 14.13 -11.58 5.52
N ALA A 206 12.93 -12.19 5.56
CA ALA A 206 12.48 -12.93 6.73
C ALA A 206 13.40 -14.11 7.07
N ARG A 207 14.08 -14.69 6.07
CA ARG A 207 15.11 -15.74 6.26
C ARG A 207 16.31 -15.27 7.08
N TYR A 208 16.50 -13.97 7.24
CA TYR A 208 17.53 -13.35 8.08
C TYR A 208 16.96 -12.76 9.38
N GLY A 209 15.70 -13.05 9.73
CA GLY A 209 15.01 -12.46 10.88
C GLY A 209 15.80 -12.59 12.18
N SER A 210 16.28 -13.79 12.50
CA SER A 210 17.09 -14.05 13.70
C SER A 210 18.40 -13.24 13.74
N PHE A 211 19.03 -13.01 12.58
CA PHE A 211 20.22 -12.17 12.48
C PHE A 211 19.93 -10.71 12.84
N PHE A 212 18.80 -10.17 12.37
CA PHE A 212 18.36 -8.81 12.67
C PHE A 212 17.89 -8.67 14.12
N GLU A 213 17.14 -9.64 14.65
CA GLU A 213 16.66 -9.67 16.04
C GLU A 213 17.84 -9.72 17.03
N ALA A 214 18.83 -10.58 16.79
CA ALA A 214 20.03 -10.67 17.62
C ALA A 214 20.85 -9.37 17.67
N ARG A 215 20.60 -8.43 16.73
CA ARG A 215 21.24 -7.11 16.66
C ARG A 215 20.32 -5.97 17.10
N GLY A 216 19.10 -6.29 17.56
CA GLY A 216 18.09 -5.31 17.94
C GLY A 216 17.53 -4.51 16.77
N LEU A 217 17.73 -4.96 15.52
CA LEU A 217 17.29 -4.27 14.29
C LEU A 217 15.87 -4.68 13.88
N ALA A 218 15.37 -5.79 14.40
CA ALA A 218 14.02 -6.27 14.16
C ALA A 218 13.31 -6.63 15.45
N ALA A 219 11.98 -6.60 15.41
CA ALA A 219 11.11 -7.02 16.48
C ALA A 219 9.75 -7.43 15.94
N GLU A 220 8.91 -7.89 16.86
CA GLU A 220 7.51 -8.16 16.56
C GLU A 220 6.74 -6.90 16.18
N ARG A 221 5.64 -7.12 15.44
CA ARG A 221 4.68 -6.08 15.13
C ARG A 221 4.01 -5.63 16.44
N VAL A 222 3.92 -4.31 16.61
CA VAL A 222 3.11 -3.70 17.66
C VAL A 222 1.71 -3.43 17.09
N ASP A 223 0.68 -3.66 17.89
CA ASP A 223 -0.70 -3.36 17.50
C ASP A 223 -0.84 -1.89 17.11
N GLU A 224 -1.46 -1.63 15.96
CA GLU A 224 -1.56 -0.29 15.40
C GLU A 224 -2.37 0.63 16.31
N MET A 225 -3.44 0.15 16.96
CA MET A 225 -4.30 1.00 17.78
C MET A 225 -3.67 1.36 19.12
N SER A 226 -2.70 0.57 19.61
CA SER A 226 -1.95 0.88 20.84
C SER A 226 -1.25 2.25 20.84
N TRP A 227 -1.03 2.86 19.67
CA TRP A 227 -0.50 4.23 19.58
C TRP A 227 -1.44 5.30 20.13
N ALA A 228 -2.73 5.01 20.34
CA ALA A 228 -3.63 5.88 21.09
C ALA A 228 -3.06 6.27 22.47
N ASN A 229 -2.27 5.37 23.08
CA ASN A 229 -1.65 5.58 24.39
C ASN A 229 -0.30 6.31 24.32
N ARG A 230 0.16 6.73 23.13
CA ARG A 230 1.48 7.35 22.92
C ARG A 230 1.34 8.78 22.45
N ARG A 231 2.21 9.64 22.97
CA ARG A 231 2.30 11.02 22.51
C ARG A 231 2.94 11.11 21.13
N TYR A 232 3.92 10.27 20.82
CA TYR A 232 4.71 10.47 19.62
C TYR A 232 4.70 9.26 18.68
N ALA A 233 4.83 9.54 17.38
CA ALA A 233 5.00 8.52 16.37
C ALA A 233 5.99 8.98 15.29
N LEU A 234 6.69 8.04 14.68
CA LEU A 234 7.52 8.27 13.50
C LEU A 234 6.77 7.82 12.24
N ASP A 235 6.88 8.62 11.17
CA ASP A 235 6.44 8.22 9.84
C ASP A 235 7.56 8.34 8.82
N ILE A 236 7.74 7.28 8.02
CA ILE A 236 8.71 7.22 6.93
C ILE A 236 8.13 6.43 5.76
N ASP A 237 8.47 6.88 4.56
CA ASP A 237 8.09 6.24 3.32
C ASP A 237 8.63 4.80 3.24
N GLY A 238 7.92 3.95 2.49
CA GLY A 238 8.39 2.64 2.03
C GLY A 238 8.79 2.73 0.56
N HIS A 239 8.12 1.98 -0.31
CA HIS A 239 8.30 2.15 -1.75
C HIS A 239 7.85 3.53 -2.24
N SER A 240 6.79 4.06 -1.65
CA SER A 240 6.29 5.43 -1.73
C SER A 240 5.81 5.84 -0.32
N ASN A 241 4.86 6.77 -0.19
CA ASN A 241 4.31 7.10 1.13
C ASN A 241 3.64 5.89 1.81
N ALA A 242 3.79 5.79 3.13
CA ALA A 242 3.16 4.73 3.93
C ALA A 242 1.66 5.01 4.11
N TRP A 243 0.80 4.06 3.74
CA TRP A 243 -0.66 4.28 3.80
C TRP A 243 -1.25 4.10 5.20
N ASN A 244 -0.71 3.18 5.99
CA ASN A 244 -1.27 2.77 7.28
C ASN A 244 -0.74 3.58 8.47
N ASN A 245 0.21 4.50 8.25
CA ASN A 245 0.97 5.11 9.34
C ASN A 245 0.63 6.60 9.50
N PHE A 246 1.16 7.51 8.69
CA PHE A 246 0.99 8.97 8.89
C PHE A 246 -0.42 9.42 9.31
N ALA A 247 -1.42 9.24 8.44
CA ALA A 247 -2.80 9.66 8.72
C ALA A 247 -3.42 8.92 9.91
N ASN A 248 -3.09 7.63 10.06
CA ASN A 248 -3.58 6.79 11.16
C ASN A 248 -3.04 7.29 12.51
N ARG A 249 -1.76 7.68 12.58
CA ARG A 249 -1.14 8.24 13.80
C ARG A 249 -1.69 9.62 14.15
N LEU A 250 -1.95 10.47 13.15
CA LEU A 250 -2.64 11.74 13.38
C LEU A 250 -4.05 11.52 13.93
N LYS A 251 -4.78 10.52 13.41
CA LYS A 251 -6.12 10.14 13.89
C LYS A 251 -6.12 9.62 15.32
N LEU A 252 -5.07 8.90 15.73
CA LEU A 252 -4.84 8.49 17.13
C LEU A 252 -4.36 9.65 18.03
N GLY A 253 -4.23 10.85 17.46
CA GLY A 253 -3.82 12.08 18.13
C GLY A 253 -2.38 12.07 18.63
N CYS A 254 -1.49 11.34 17.96
CA CYS A 254 -0.06 11.45 18.19
C CYS A 254 0.49 12.76 17.57
N CYS A 255 1.54 13.32 18.17
CA CYS A 255 2.48 14.18 17.48
C CYS A 255 3.36 13.33 16.56
N VAL A 256 3.29 13.57 15.26
CA VAL A 256 3.95 12.72 14.25
C VAL A 256 5.20 13.40 13.69
N PHE A 257 6.34 12.77 13.91
CA PHE A 257 7.60 13.10 13.26
C PHE A 257 7.64 12.46 11.87
N LYS A 258 7.23 13.24 10.86
CA LYS A 258 7.24 12.82 9.46
C LYS A 258 8.62 13.03 8.84
N VAL A 259 9.30 11.95 8.50
CA VAL A 259 10.51 12.00 7.66
C VAL A 259 10.09 12.43 6.25
N GLN A 260 10.71 13.51 5.77
CA GLN A 260 10.46 14.05 4.44
C GLN A 260 10.75 12.99 3.37
N SER A 261 9.89 12.93 2.35
CA SER A 261 10.09 12.02 1.24
C SER A 261 11.33 12.41 0.42
N GLU A 262 12.39 11.60 0.47
CA GLU A 262 13.63 11.81 -0.31
C GLU A 262 13.36 11.86 -1.83
N ARG A 263 12.27 11.23 -2.28
CA ARG A 263 11.89 11.15 -3.69
C ARG A 263 10.70 12.02 -4.04
N GLY A 264 10.24 12.87 -3.13
CA GLY A 264 9.13 13.80 -3.34
C GLY A 264 7.77 13.14 -3.52
N PHE A 265 7.55 11.94 -2.96
CA PHE A 265 6.24 11.29 -2.98
C PHE A 265 5.24 12.06 -2.13
N ARG A 266 4.04 12.22 -2.69
CA ARG A 266 2.89 12.86 -2.06
C ARG A 266 1.70 11.90 -2.07
N GLN A 267 0.87 11.99 -1.04
CA GLN A 267 -0.46 11.39 -0.95
C GLN A 267 -1.53 12.43 -1.28
N TRP A 268 -2.74 11.93 -1.55
CA TRP A 268 -3.96 12.70 -1.80
C TRP A 268 -4.30 13.61 -0.61
#